data_AF-A0A947WTT1-F1
#
_entry.id   AF-A0A947WTT1-F1
#
_cell.length_a   1.000
_cell.length_b   1.000
_cell.length_c   1.000
_cell.angle_alpha   90.00
_cell.angle_beta   90.00
_cell.angle_gamma   90.00
#
_symmetry.space_group_name_H-M   'P 1'
#
loop_
_entity.id
_entity.type
_entity.pdbx_description
1 polymer ?
#
loop_
_entity_poly.entity_id
_entity_poly.type
_entity_poly.pdbx_seq_one_letter_code
_entity_poly.pdbx_strand_id
1 'polypeptide(L)'
;MKIGVDIRVLARGTRTGVEEYTINLLSNLLVLNPKIDYQLFYNAYQKVDLNYPWISLPNVKLNDFKIPNRFFFISARYFNQPKIDRLLRNVDVYFNPHFFIAPVSQKCKKVITFHDLSFEYHP
;
A
#
# COMPACT_ATOMS: atom_id res chain seq x y z
N MET A 1 0.85 -7.62 -15.95
CA MET A 1 1.40 -7.71 -14.58
C MET A 1 0.58 -6.83 -13.69
N LYS A 2 0.22 -7.31 -12.49
CA LYS A 2 -0.55 -6.58 -11.49
C LYS A 2 0.30 -6.25 -10.28
N ILE A 3 0.37 -4.97 -9.92
CA ILE A 3 1.11 -4.50 -8.75
C ILE A 3 0.14 -3.92 -7.75
N GLY A 4 0.08 -4.50 -6.56
CA GLY A 4 -0.59 -3.91 -5.41
C GLY A 4 0.33 -2.90 -4.74
N VAL A 5 -0.16 -1.70 -4.44
CA VAL A 5 0.63 -0.70 -3.70
C VAL A 5 -0.10 -0.29 -2.43
N ASP A 6 0.58 -0.38 -1.29
CA ASP A 6 0.04 0.05 -0.01
C ASP A 6 0.11 1.57 0.13
N ILE A 7 -1.05 2.23 0.11
CA ILE A 7 -1.15 3.69 0.22
C ILE A 7 -1.83 4.13 1.51
N ARG A 8 -1.89 3.24 2.52
CA ARG A 8 -2.51 3.54 3.82
C ARG A 8 -1.87 4.71 4.54
N VAL A 9 -0.60 5.00 4.29
CA VAL A 9 0.10 6.17 4.84
C VAL A 9 -0.59 7.48 4.47
N LEU A 10 -1.26 7.56 3.31
CA LEU A 10 -1.95 8.76 2.86
C LEU A 10 -3.29 9.00 3.58
N ALA A 11 -3.75 8.07 4.43
CA ALA A 11 -5.07 8.13 5.05
C ALA A 11 -5.26 9.30 6.02
N ARG A 12 -4.16 9.77 6.63
CA ARG A 12 -4.22 10.90 7.58
C ARG A 12 -4.26 12.26 6.89
N GLY A 13 -3.75 12.36 5.66
CA GLY A 13 -3.61 13.64 4.95
C GLY A 13 -2.57 14.58 5.58
N THR A 14 -1.64 14.04 6.36
CA THR A 14 -0.57 14.81 7.02
C THR A 14 0.68 14.78 6.18
N ARG A 15 1.25 15.89 5.70
CA ARG A 15 2.49 15.82 4.91
C ARG A 15 3.71 15.42 5.76
N THR A 16 3.91 14.12 5.95
CA THR A 16 5.08 13.50 6.57
C THR A 16 6.09 13.06 5.50
N GLY A 17 7.32 12.73 5.90
CA GLY A 17 8.36 12.30 4.95
C GLY A 17 7.97 11.06 4.12
N VAL A 18 7.37 10.05 4.76
CA VAL A 18 6.92 8.83 4.06
C VAL A 18 5.72 9.11 3.16
N GLU A 19 4.80 9.99 3.57
CA GLU A 19 3.68 10.42 2.72
C GLU A 19 4.18 11.17 1.48
N GLU A 20 5.09 12.14 1.65
CA GLU A 20 5.67 12.91 0.55
C GLU A 20 6.46 12.01 -0.42
N TYR A 21 7.27 11.07 0.11
CA TYR A 21 7.93 10.05 -0.71
C TYR A 21 6.91 9.24 -1.52
N THR A 22 5.83 8.77 -0.88
CA THR A 22 4.81 7.94 -1.53
C THR A 22 4.08 8.70 -2.63
N ILE A 23 3.71 9.97 -2.39
CA ILE A 23 3.03 10.82 -3.39
C ILE A 23 3.93 11.03 -4.61
N ASN A 24 5.19 11.40 -4.41
CA ASN A 24 6.14 11.64 -5.49
C ASN A 24 6.45 10.35 -6.25
N LEU A 25 6.61 9.23 -5.54
CA LEU A 25 6.84 7.93 -6.16
C LEU A 25 5.66 7.53 -7.05
N LEU A 26 4.42 7.60 -6.55
CA LEU A 26 3.22 7.22 -7.32
C LEU A 26 3.01 8.12 -8.54
N SER A 27 3.24 9.43 -8.37
CA SER A 27 3.07 10.41 -9.46
C SER A 27 3.98 10.13 -10.66
N ASN A 28 5.14 9.53 -10.43
CA ASN A 28 6.07 9.14 -11.49
C ASN A 28 5.85 7.68 -11.91
N LEU A 29 5.81 6.74 -10.95
CA LEU A 29 5.78 5.30 -11.19
C LEU A 29 4.57 4.86 -12.02
N LEU A 30 3.38 5.39 -11.71
CA LEU A 30 2.13 4.92 -12.32
C LEU A 30 2.02 5.26 -13.81
N VAL A 31 2.72 6.31 -14.26
CA VAL A 31 2.69 6.82 -15.64
C VAL A 31 3.77 6.17 -16.53
N LEU A 32 4.85 5.66 -15.93
CA LEU A 32 6.01 5.13 -16.67
C LEU A 32 5.66 3.99 -17.63
N ASN A 33 4.70 3.13 -17.27
CA ASN A 33 4.32 2.00 -18.11
C ASN A 33 2.81 1.69 -18.00
N PRO A 34 2.00 2.13 -18.98
CA PRO A 34 0.56 1.88 -19.01
C PRO A 34 0.15 0.40 -19.09
N LYS A 35 1.07 -0.52 -19.42
CA LYS A 35 0.77 -1.98 -19.46
C LYS A 35 0.74 -2.63 -18.08
N ILE A 36 1.20 -1.93 -17.05
CA ILE A 36 1.16 -2.42 -15.66
C ILE A 36 -0.17 -1.97 -15.03
N ASP A 37 -0.91 -2.94 -14.50
CA ASP A 37 -2.17 -2.71 -13.78
C ASP A 37 -1.87 -2.52 -12.29
N TYR A 38 -2.16 -1.33 -11.77
CA TYR A 38 -1.92 -0.96 -10.38
C TYR A 38 -3.18 -1.03 -9.54
N GLN A 39 -3.10 -1.77 -8.44
CA GLN A 39 -4.16 -1.92 -7.45
C GLN A 39 -3.75 -1.21 -6.16
N LEU A 40 -4.28 -0.01 -5.93
CA LEU A 40 -3.91 0.79 -4.77
C LEU A 40 -4.74 0.34 -3.56
N PHE A 41 -4.07 -0.07 -2.50
CA PHE A 41 -4.68 -0.51 -1.25
C PHE A 41 -4.84 0.69 -0.31
N TYR A 42 -6.07 1.18 -0.17
CA TYR A 42 -6.38 2.32 0.69
C TYR A 42 -7.28 1.92 1.84
N ASN A 43 -6.68 1.60 2.99
CA ASN A 43 -7.40 1.12 4.17
C ASN A 43 -7.17 1.99 5.41
N ALA A 44 -8.25 2.55 5.94
CA ALA A 44 -8.32 3.12 7.27
C ALA A 44 -9.78 3.32 7.67
N TYR A 45 -10.08 3.26 8.97
CA TYR A 45 -11.45 3.44 9.46
C TYR A 45 -11.92 4.90 9.32
N GLN A 46 -11.05 5.84 9.69
CA GLN A 46 -11.20 7.28 9.44
C GLN A 46 -10.07 7.71 8.52
N LYS A 47 -10.41 8.39 7.42
CA LYS A 47 -9.44 8.80 6.41
C LYS A 47 -9.93 9.97 5.57
N VAL A 48 -8.98 10.71 5.01
CA VAL A 48 -9.26 11.81 4.09
C VAL A 48 -9.64 11.31 2.70
N ASP A 49 -10.33 12.14 1.93
CA ASP A 49 -10.52 11.86 0.52
C ASP A 49 -9.21 12.12 -0.24
N LEU A 50 -8.84 11.19 -1.12
CA LEU A 50 -7.65 11.33 -1.93
C LEU A 50 -8.01 12.11 -3.20
N ASN A 51 -7.40 13.27 -3.38
CA ASN A 51 -7.55 14.09 -4.59
C ASN A 51 -6.21 14.20 -5.32
N TYR A 52 -5.83 13.13 -6.02
CA TYR A 52 -4.59 13.08 -6.80
C TYR A 52 -4.89 12.73 -8.26
N PRO A 53 -4.23 13.38 -9.24
CA PRO A 53 -4.45 13.11 -10.67
C PRO A 53 -4.19 11.65 -11.06
N TRP A 54 -3.26 10.98 -10.39
CA TRP A 54 -2.90 9.60 -10.72
C TRP A 54 -3.99 8.57 -10.34
N ILE A 55 -5.02 8.95 -9.58
CA ILE A 55 -6.14 8.07 -9.24
C ILE A 55 -7.03 7.79 -10.46
N SER A 56 -7.12 8.75 -11.38
CA SER A 56 -7.96 8.64 -12.58
C SER A 56 -7.23 8.01 -13.78
N LEU A 57 -5.98 7.57 -13.60
CA LEU A 57 -5.24 6.89 -14.67
C LEU A 57 -5.92 5.57 -15.05
N PRO A 58 -5.95 5.20 -16.34
CA PRO A 58 -6.68 4.03 -16.83
C PRO A 58 -6.12 2.70 -16.32
N ASN A 59 -4.83 2.68 -15.95
CA ASN A 59 -4.15 1.50 -15.41
C ASN A 59 -4.10 1.49 -13.87
N VAL A 60 -4.86 2.37 -13.22
CA VAL A 60 -4.90 2.50 -11.76
C VAL A 60 -6.30 2.18 -11.25
N LYS A 61 -6.37 1.35 -10.22
CA LYS A 61 -7.60 1.05 -9.50
C LYS A 61 -7.42 1.30 -8.02
N LEU A 62 -8.19 2.23 -7.48
CA LEU A 62 -8.28 2.46 -6.05
C LEU A 62 -9.19 1.41 -5.39
N ASN A 63 -8.63 0.63 -4.47
CA ASN A 63 -9.38 -0.32 -3.65
C ASN A 63 -9.51 0.27 -2.24
N ASP A 64 -10.66 0.93 -2.01
CA ASP A 64 -10.99 1.62 -0.77
C ASP A 64 -11.60 0.66 0.26
N PHE A 65 -10.96 0.54 1.42
CA PHE A 65 -11.41 -0.27 2.55
C PHE A 65 -11.52 0.57 3.83
N LYS A 66 -12.44 0.17 4.71
CA LYS A 66 -12.66 0.79 6.03
C LYS A 66 -12.42 -0.19 7.19
N ILE A 67 -11.41 -1.04 7.06
CA ILE A 67 -11.07 -2.04 8.07
C ILE A 67 -10.24 -1.37 9.18
N PRO A 68 -10.64 -1.46 10.46
CA PRO A 68 -9.83 -0.92 11.55
C PRO A 68 -8.46 -1.61 11.61
N ASN A 69 -7.39 -0.81 11.63
CA ASN A 69 -6.02 -1.34 11.56
C ASN A 69 -5.70 -2.31 12.70
N ARG A 70 -6.28 -2.13 13.91
CA ARG A 70 -6.09 -3.05 15.04
C ARG A 70 -6.52 -4.48 14.70
N PHE A 71 -7.72 -4.66 14.14
CA PHE A 71 -8.20 -5.98 13.72
C PHE A 71 -7.34 -6.56 12.61
N PHE A 72 -6.95 -5.71 11.65
CA PHE A 72 -6.07 -6.12 10.56
C PHE A 72 -4.71 -6.64 11.06
N PHE A 73 -4.08 -5.95 12.02
CA PHE A 73 -2.80 -6.37 12.59
C PHE A 73 -2.94 -7.66 13.41
N ILE A 74 -3.99 -7.77 14.23
CA ILE A 74 -4.26 -8.99 15.01
C ILE A 74 -4.47 -10.16 14.08
N SER A 75 -5.33 -10.03 13.07
CA SER A 75 -5.60 -11.12 12.15
C SER A 75 -4.36 -11.50 11.32
N ALA A 76 -3.59 -10.50 10.90
CA ALA A 76 -2.35 -10.73 10.17
C ALA A 76 -1.33 -11.50 11.03
N ARG A 77 -1.20 -11.13 12.31
CA ARG A 77 -0.24 -11.72 13.24
C ARG A 77 -0.61 -13.17 13.61
N TYR A 78 -1.87 -13.43 13.94
CA TYR A 78 -2.28 -14.73 14.49
C TYR A 78 -2.79 -15.70 13.43
N PHE A 79 -3.42 -15.21 12.36
CA PHE A 79 -4.05 -16.05 11.34
C PHE A 79 -3.37 -15.95 9.98
N ASN A 80 -2.35 -15.10 9.81
CA ASN A 80 -1.69 -14.85 8.53
C ASN A 80 -2.71 -14.43 7.44
N GLN A 81 -3.75 -13.69 7.86
CA GLN A 81 -4.91 -13.28 7.05
C GLN A 81 -5.37 -11.86 7.41
N PRO A 82 -6.04 -11.13 6.49
CA PRO A 82 -6.31 -11.54 5.12
C PRO A 82 -5.06 -11.43 4.24
N LYS A 83 -4.96 -12.30 3.23
CA LYS A 83 -3.95 -12.18 2.17
C LYS A 83 -4.25 -10.94 1.31
N ILE A 84 -3.48 -9.87 1.46
CA ILE A 84 -3.75 -8.59 0.78
C ILE A 84 -3.72 -8.76 -0.74
N ASP A 85 -2.82 -9.58 -1.25
CA ASP A 85 -2.75 -9.86 -2.68
C ASP A 85 -4.07 -10.41 -3.23
N ARG A 86 -4.78 -11.25 -2.47
CA ARG A 86 -6.09 -11.79 -2.85
C ARG A 86 -7.18 -10.73 -2.75
N LEU A 87 -7.15 -9.89 -1.71
CA LEU A 87 -8.07 -8.75 -1.57
C LEU A 87 -7.93 -7.76 -2.75
N LEU A 88 -6.72 -7.61 -3.29
CA LEU A 88 -6.40 -6.78 -4.45
C LEU A 88 -6.52 -7.54 -5.78
N ARG A 89 -7.36 -8.59 -5.85
CA ARG A 89 -7.64 -9.35 -7.10
C ARG A 89 -6.43 -10.13 -7.64
N ASN A 90 -5.69 -10.78 -6.73
CA ASN A 90 -4.52 -11.62 -7.00
C ASN A 90 -3.40 -10.85 -7.71
N VAL A 91 -2.82 -9.86 -7.04
CA VAL A 91 -1.65 -9.13 -7.57
C VAL A 91 -0.40 -9.99 -7.58
N ASP A 92 0.46 -9.79 -8.58
CA ASP A 92 1.71 -10.53 -8.77
C ASP A 92 2.79 -10.04 -7.79
N VAL A 93 2.78 -8.73 -7.51
CA VAL A 93 3.72 -8.05 -6.61
C VAL A 93 2.93 -7.16 -5.66
N TYR A 94 3.25 -7.21 -4.37
CA TYR A 94 2.76 -6.28 -3.36
C TYR A 94 3.91 -5.39 -2.89
N PHE A 95 3.75 -4.09 -3.11
CA PHE A 95 4.73 -3.07 -2.80
C PHE A 95 4.28 -2.22 -1.61
N ASN A 96 5.14 -2.12 -0.61
CA ASN A 96 4.98 -1.28 0.55
C ASN A 96 6.01 -0.14 0.49
N PRO A 97 5.59 1.13 0.28
CA PRO A 97 6.47 2.29 0.36
C PRO A 97 6.84 2.64 1.82
N HIS A 98 6.55 1.75 2.76
CA HIS A 98 6.75 1.87 4.20
C HIS A 98 6.98 0.48 4.81
N PHE A 99 7.38 0.42 6.07
CA PHE A 99 7.76 -0.84 6.74
C PHE A 99 6.58 -1.72 7.22
N PHE A 100 5.31 -1.28 7.14
CA PHE A 100 4.20 -2.13 7.57
C PHE A 100 4.08 -3.39 6.71
N ILE A 101 4.29 -4.54 7.34
CA ILE A 101 4.20 -5.85 6.71
C ILE A 101 2.73 -6.28 6.64
N ALA A 102 2.33 -6.88 5.51
CA ALA A 102 1.04 -7.52 5.37
C ALA A 102 1.20 -8.99 4.92
N PRO A 103 0.26 -9.87 5.31
CA PRO A 103 0.20 -11.23 4.78
C PRO A 103 -0.03 -11.20 3.27
N VAL A 104 0.78 -11.97 2.53
CA VAL A 104 0.51 -12.26 1.12
C VAL A 104 0.58 -13.76 0.85
N SER A 105 0.01 -14.21 -0.26
CA SER A 105 0.14 -15.59 -0.76
C SER A 105 1.58 -15.88 -1.20
N GLN A 106 1.98 -17.16 -1.17
CA GLN A 106 3.34 -17.59 -1.57
C GLN A 106 3.74 -17.18 -3.00
N LYS A 107 2.76 -17.06 -3.91
CA LYS A 107 3.02 -16.68 -5.31
C LYS A 107 3.22 -15.17 -5.51
N CYS A 108 2.82 -14.35 -4.52
CA CYS A 108 2.93 -12.90 -4.60
C CYS A 108 4.30 -12.46 -4.07
N LYS A 109 5.05 -11.70 -4.87
CA LYS A 109 6.34 -11.13 -4.45
C LYS A 109 6.10 -9.93 -3.55
N LYS A 110 6.88 -9.78 -2.47
CA LYS A 110 6.83 -8.59 -1.61
C LYS A 110 8.02 -7.69 -1.88
N VAL A 111 7.76 -6.39 -1.98
CA VAL A 111 8.79 -5.35 -2.07
C VAL A 111 8.48 -4.34 -0.98
N ILE A 112 9.46 -4.02 -0.14
CA ILE A 112 9.29 -3.13 1.02
C ILE A 112 10.39 -2.07 0.97
N THR A 113 10.01 -0.81 1.17
CA THR A 113 10.95 0.29 1.38
C THR A 113 11.16 0.50 2.87
N PHE A 114 12.40 0.42 3.32
CA PHE A 114 12.84 0.84 4.65
C PHE A 114 13.52 2.21 4.52
N HIS A 115 13.04 3.20 5.28
CA HIS A 115 13.52 4.58 5.21
C HIS A 115 14.68 4.85 6.18
N ASP A 116 14.69 4.12 7.30
CA ASP A 116 15.75 4.18 8.31
C ASP A 116 15.74 2.89 9.14
N LEU A 117 16.80 2.74 9.94
CA LEU A 117 16.94 1.67 10.95
C LEU A 117 16.98 2.28 12.35
N SER A 118 16.35 3.44 12.57
CA SER A 118 16.45 4.17 13.84
C SER A 118 15.91 3.33 15.00
N PHE A 119 14.92 2.46 14.74
CA PHE A 119 14.40 1.51 15.71
C PHE A 119 15.43 0.48 16.19
N GLU A 120 16.48 0.21 15.42
CA GLU A 120 17.56 -0.71 15.78
C GLU A 120 18.60 -0.01 16.68
N TYR A 121 18.88 1.26 16.40
CA TYR A 121 19.88 2.05 17.12
C TYR A 121 19.31 2.80 18.35
N HIS A 122 17.99 3.02 18.40
CA HIS A 122 17.26 3.71 19.47
C HIS A 122 15.95 2.97 19.81
N PRO A 123 16.02 1.80 20.48
CA PRO A 123 14.87 0.94 20.76
C PRO A 123 13.91 1.47 21.85
#